data_AF-A0A7S0LPJ7-F1
#
_entry.id   AF-A0A7S0LPJ7-F1
#
_cell.length_a   1.000
_cell.length_b   1.000
_cell.length_c   1.000
_cell.angle_alpha   90.00
_cell.angle_beta   90.00
_cell.angle_gamma   90.00
#
_symmetry.space_group_name_H-M   'P 1'
#
loop_
_entity.id
_entity.type
_entity.pdbx_description
1 polymer ?
#
loop_
_entity_poly.entity_id
_entity_poly.type
_entity_poly.pdbx_seq_one_letter_code
_entity_poly.pdbx_strand_id
1 'polypeptide(L)'
;LPAAHAAISADLITSLPGFNGTMPSKQYSGYIQVAPTRFLHYWFVESENDPANDPVVLWLNGGPGCSSLDGYFYEQGPMHFVDIDGAKETDVPQLELNPNRWNKV
;
A
#
# COMPACT_ATOMS: atom_id res chain seq x y z
N LEU A 1 -19.04 -7.39 -19.92
CA LEU A 1 -18.08 -7.32 -18.80
C LEU A 1 -18.27 -5.95 -18.17
N PRO A 2 -18.52 -5.83 -16.85
CA PRO A 2 -18.54 -4.51 -16.23
C PRO A 2 -17.17 -3.88 -16.47
N ALA A 3 -17.17 -2.62 -16.92
CA ALA A 3 -15.94 -1.88 -17.17
C ALA A 3 -15.06 -1.94 -15.92
N ALA A 4 -13.76 -2.18 -16.12
CA ALA A 4 -12.76 -1.97 -15.08
C ALA A 4 -13.01 -0.57 -14.53
N HIS A 5 -13.51 -0.47 -13.30
CA HIS A 5 -13.61 0.82 -12.64
C HIS A 5 -12.17 1.27 -12.44
N ALA A 6 -11.82 2.39 -13.05
CA ALA A 6 -10.67 3.18 -12.62
C ALA A 6 -10.75 3.33 -11.09
N ALA A 7 -9.59 3.34 -10.43
CA ALA A 7 -9.48 3.33 -8.98
C ALA A 7 -10.47 4.29 -8.29
N ILE A 8 -11.07 3.84 -7.17
CA ILE A 8 -12.07 4.61 -6.43
C ILE A 8 -11.40 5.89 -5.93
N SER A 9 -11.77 7.04 -6.49
CA SER A 9 -11.09 8.30 -6.19
C SER A 9 -11.18 8.70 -4.71
N ALA A 10 -12.20 8.23 -4.00
CA ALA A 10 -12.36 8.43 -2.57
C ALA A 10 -11.32 7.66 -1.73
N ASP A 11 -10.74 6.59 -2.26
CA ASP A 11 -9.73 5.78 -1.59
C ASP A 11 -8.31 6.29 -1.84
N LEU A 12 -8.13 7.32 -2.68
CA LEU A 12 -6.82 7.86 -3.04
C LEU A 12 -6.11 8.43 -1.80
N ILE A 13 -4.92 7.93 -1.55
CA ILE A 13 -4.04 8.45 -0.50
C ILE A 13 -3.32 9.68 -1.05
N THR A 14 -3.69 10.85 -0.53
CA THR A 14 -3.11 12.15 -0.95
C THR A 14 -1.85 12.53 -0.17
N SER A 15 -1.70 12.01 1.04
CA SER A 15 -0.50 12.15 1.89
C SER A 15 -0.44 10.99 2.88
N LEU A 16 0.77 10.61 3.30
CA LEU A 16 0.99 9.56 4.28
C LEU A 16 1.83 10.13 5.44
N PRO A 17 1.31 10.16 6.68
CA PRO A 17 2.09 10.60 7.83
C PRO A 17 3.39 9.81 7.95
N GLY A 18 4.49 10.51 8.23
CA GLY A 18 5.81 9.88 8.34
C GLY A 18 6.62 9.85 7.04
N PHE A 19 5.99 10.10 5.88
CA PHE A 19 6.68 10.17 4.60
C PHE A 19 6.79 11.62 4.12
N ASN A 20 8.01 12.17 4.12
CA ASN A 20 8.27 13.57 3.76
C ASN A 20 8.59 13.79 2.26
N GLY A 21 8.33 12.79 1.41
CA GLY A 21 8.60 12.83 -0.03
C GLY A 21 7.34 12.83 -0.89
N THR A 22 7.54 12.99 -2.21
CA THR A 22 6.47 12.76 -3.20
C THR A 22 6.33 11.26 -3.46
N MET A 23 5.10 10.74 -3.39
CA MET A 23 4.87 9.33 -3.75
C MET A 23 5.21 9.10 -5.23
N PRO A 24 6.03 8.09 -5.58
CA PRO A 24 6.41 7.82 -6.97
C PRO A 24 5.24 7.43 -7.88
N SER A 25 4.22 6.78 -7.31
CA SER A 25 2.99 6.39 -8.00
C SER A 25 1.77 6.60 -7.07
N LYS A 26 0.57 6.51 -7.63
CA LYS A 26 -0.67 6.65 -6.84
C LYS A 26 -0.88 5.43 -5.96
N GLN A 27 -1.43 5.68 -4.78
CA GLN A 27 -1.79 4.64 -3.83
C GLN A 27 -3.22 4.84 -3.37
N TYR A 28 -3.92 3.74 -3.12
CA TYR A 28 -5.31 3.74 -2.68
C TYR A 28 -5.47 2.82 -1.49
N SER A 29 -6.23 3.24 -0.50
CA SER A 29 -6.58 2.41 0.64
C SER A 29 -8.06 2.49 0.92
N GLY A 30 -8.71 1.33 0.96
CA GLY A 30 -10.17 1.24 1.09
C GLY A 30 -10.61 -0.18 1.43
N TYR A 31 -11.84 -0.52 1.06
CA TYR A 31 -12.46 -1.80 1.38
C TYR A 31 -13.12 -2.46 0.18
N ILE A 32 -12.89 -3.77 0.01
CA ILE A 32 -13.58 -4.61 -0.97
C ILE A 32 -14.63 -5.44 -0.22
N GLN A 33 -15.89 -5.33 -0.63
CA GLN A 33 -16.96 -6.16 -0.07
C GLN A 33 -16.90 -7.57 -0.66
N VAL A 34 -16.65 -8.57 0.20
CA VAL A 34 -16.54 -10.00 -0.20
C VAL A 34 -17.74 -10.84 0.27
N ALA A 35 -18.59 -10.28 1.13
CA ALA A 35 -19.88 -10.85 1.52
C ALA A 35 -20.80 -9.74 2.06
N PRO A 36 -22.11 -9.98 2.30
CA PRO A 36 -23.04 -8.95 2.74
C PRO A 36 -22.56 -8.12 3.93
N THR A 37 -21.83 -8.73 4.86
CA THR A 37 -21.31 -8.09 6.07
C THR A 37 -19.78 -8.16 6.20
N ARG A 38 -19.05 -8.60 5.14
CA ARG A 38 -17.60 -8.78 5.18
C ARG A 38 -16.91 -7.88 4.17
N PHE A 39 -15.99 -7.08 4.68
CA PHE A 39 -15.20 -6.12 3.93
C PHE A 39 -13.73 -6.40 4.22
N LEU A 40 -12.95 -6.65 3.18
CA LEU A 40 -11.50 -6.77 3.29
C LEU A 40 -10.87 -5.42 3.02
N HIS A 41 -10.06 -4.95 3.97
CA HIS A 41 -9.20 -3.80 3.74
C HIS A 41 -8.21 -4.11 2.63
N TYR A 42 -7.95 -3.13 1.76
CA TYR A 42 -6.90 -3.21 0.74
C TYR A 42 -5.99 -1.99 0.80
N TRP A 43 -4.75 -2.19 0.38
CA TRP A 43 -3.82 -1.13 0.01
C TRP A 43 -3.28 -1.45 -1.38
N PHE A 44 -3.67 -0.63 -2.36
CA PHE A 44 -3.24 -0.78 -3.75
C PHE A 44 -2.21 0.29 -4.08
N VAL A 45 -1.18 -0.11 -4.81
CA VAL A 45 -0.08 0.73 -5.28
C VAL A 45 0.01 0.54 -6.79
N GLU A 46 -0.16 1.61 -7.54
CA GLU A 46 0.04 1.59 -8.98
C GLU A 46 1.53 1.34 -9.31
N SER A 47 1.78 0.71 -10.47
CA SER A 47 3.13 0.65 -11.03
C SER A 47 3.71 2.05 -11.23
N GLU A 48 5.02 2.17 -11.05
CA GLU A 48 5.78 3.40 -11.30
C GLU A 48 6.19 3.57 -12.77
N ASN A 49 6.02 2.53 -13.59
CA ASN A 49 6.45 2.52 -14.99
C ASN A 49 5.27 2.80 -15.94
N ASP A 50 4.42 1.81 -16.21
CA ASP A 50 3.25 1.93 -17.07
C ASP A 50 2.01 1.30 -16.39
N PRO A 51 1.42 1.95 -15.38
CA PRO A 51 0.32 1.38 -14.59
C PRO A 51 -0.95 1.05 -15.39
N ALA A 52 -1.07 1.54 -16.63
CA ALA A 52 -2.17 1.20 -17.52
C ALA A 52 -1.96 -0.15 -18.23
N ASN A 53 -0.72 -0.60 -18.39
CA ASN A 53 -0.37 -1.82 -19.14
C ASN A 53 0.37 -2.87 -18.28
N ASP A 54 0.96 -2.47 -17.17
CA ASP A 54 1.65 -3.35 -16.23
C ASP A 54 0.67 -4.28 -15.50
N PRO A 55 1.12 -5.48 -15.07
CA PRO A 55 0.23 -6.47 -14.47
C PRO A 55 -0.26 -6.05 -13.09
N VAL A 56 -1.49 -6.48 -12.75
CA VAL A 56 -1.99 -6.42 -11.37
C VAL A 56 -1.50 -7.64 -10.60
N VAL A 57 -0.76 -7.41 -9.51
CA VAL A 57 -0.26 -8.46 -8.61
C VAL A 57 -1.02 -8.42 -7.30
N LEU A 58 -1.65 -9.53 -6.91
CA LEU A 58 -2.25 -9.71 -5.58
C LEU A 58 -1.20 -10.28 -4.63
N TRP A 59 -1.02 -9.64 -3.48
CA TRP A 59 -0.17 -10.14 -2.40
C TRP A 59 -0.98 -10.46 -1.15
N LEU A 60 -0.72 -11.63 -0.55
CA LEU A 60 -1.37 -12.11 0.66
C LEU A 60 -0.33 -12.65 1.62
N ASN A 61 -0.20 -12.03 2.80
CA ASN A 61 0.58 -12.62 3.89
C ASN A 61 -0.16 -13.84 4.45
N GLY A 62 0.61 -14.76 5.05
CA GLY A 62 0.12 -16.04 5.55
C GLY A 62 -0.47 -15.98 6.97
N GLY A 63 -0.06 -16.91 7.83
CA GLY A 63 -0.59 -17.09 9.18
C GLY A 63 -1.26 -18.45 9.34
N PRO A 64 -2.57 -18.51 9.69
CA PRO A 64 -3.66 -17.59 9.29
C PRO A 64 -3.86 -16.37 10.20
N GLY A 65 -4.41 -15.28 9.62
CA GLY A 65 -4.83 -14.08 10.35
C GLY A 65 -3.81 -12.94 10.38
N CYS A 66 -2.62 -13.13 9.79
CA CYS A 66 -1.65 -12.05 9.64
C CYS A 66 -2.12 -11.06 8.57
N SER A 67 -1.76 -9.78 8.75
CA SER A 67 -2.11 -8.71 7.81
C SER A 67 -1.19 -8.71 6.61
N SER A 68 -1.73 -8.49 5.40
CA SER A 68 -0.91 -8.25 4.20
C SER A 68 -0.17 -6.91 4.21
N LEU A 69 -0.48 -6.02 5.16
CA LEU A 69 0.30 -4.79 5.35
C LEU A 69 1.71 -5.08 5.89
N ASP A 70 1.95 -6.27 6.44
CA ASP A 70 3.30 -6.72 6.75
C ASP A 70 4.17 -6.78 5.49
N GLY A 71 3.68 -7.39 4.41
CA GLY A 71 4.37 -7.40 3.12
C GLY A 71 4.51 -6.03 2.46
N TYR A 72 3.60 -5.11 2.76
CA TYR A 72 3.73 -3.73 2.34
C TYR A 72 4.87 -3.00 3.07
N PHE A 73 4.89 -3.03 4.41
CA PHE A 73 5.79 -2.20 5.22
C PHE A 73 7.15 -2.83 5.54
N TYR A 74 7.27 -4.16 5.49
CA TYR A 74 8.46 -4.87 5.96
C TYR A 74 9.08 -5.81 4.93
N GLU A 75 8.38 -6.12 3.84
CA GLU A 75 8.92 -6.98 2.78
C GLU A 75 9.23 -6.17 1.52
N GLN A 76 8.26 -5.99 0.62
CA GLN A 76 8.50 -5.57 -0.77
C GLN A 76 7.63 -4.40 -1.24
N GLY A 77 6.80 -3.85 -0.36
CA GLY A 77 6.05 -2.63 -0.68
C GLY A 77 6.96 -1.40 -0.78
N PRO A 78 6.40 -0.26 -1.22
CA PRO A 78 7.16 0.95 -1.50
C PRO A 78 7.68 1.68 -0.26
N MET A 79 7.10 1.44 0.92
CA MET A 79 7.41 2.19 2.14
C MET A 79 7.92 1.25 3.22
N HIS A 80 9.03 1.60 3.84
CA HIS A 80 9.56 0.91 5.02
C HIS A 80 9.55 1.83 6.23
N PHE A 81 9.29 1.27 7.41
CA PHE A 81 9.47 2.01 8.65
C PHE A 81 10.95 2.21 8.93
N VAL A 82 11.31 3.44 9.29
CA VAL A 82 12.65 3.80 9.74
C VAL A 82 12.74 3.56 11.24
N ASP A 83 13.72 2.78 11.68
CA ASP A 83 14.04 2.64 13.10
C ASP A 83 14.77 3.90 13.57
N ILE A 84 14.20 4.57 14.57
CA ILE A 84 14.72 5.83 15.12
C ILE A 84 15.00 5.62 16.59
N ASP A 85 16.29 5.71 16.94
CA ASP A 85 16.75 5.62 18.32
C ASP A 85 16.02 6.63 19.22
N GLY A 86 15.32 6.12 20.23
CA GLY A 86 14.59 6.94 21.21
C GLY A 86 13.22 7.44 20.76
N ALA A 87 12.69 6.95 19.63
CA ALA A 87 11.30 7.18 19.25
C ALA A 87 10.34 6.69 20.33
N LYS A 88 9.29 7.48 20.60
CA LYS A 88 8.22 7.12 21.53
C LYS A 88 7.08 6.48 20.75
N GLU A 89 6.31 5.61 21.41
CA GLU A 89 5.11 4.99 20.81
C GLU A 89 4.07 6.02 20.34
N THR A 90 4.10 7.23 20.90
CA THR A 90 3.20 8.34 20.52
C THR A 90 3.67 9.13 19.31
N ASP A 91 4.92 8.94 18.88
CA ASP A 91 5.48 9.67 17.75
C ASP A 91 4.93 9.11 16.44
N VAL A 92 4.83 9.96 15.42
CA VAL A 92 4.45 9.52 14.08
C VAL A 92 5.62 8.69 13.51
N PRO A 93 5.42 7.40 13.15
CA PRO A 93 6.48 6.58 12.58
C PRO A 93 7.03 7.24 11.32
N GLN A 94 8.35 7.26 11.15
CA GLN A 94 8.94 7.77 9.91
C GLN A 94 9.02 6.66 8.86
N LEU A 95 8.83 7.03 7.61
CA LEU A 95 8.81 6.13 6.46
C LEU A 95 9.87 6.56 5.45
N GLU A 96 10.50 5.57 4.83
CA GLU A 96 11.41 5.77 3.70
C GLU A 96 11.00 4.90 2.50
N LEU A 97 11.44 5.30 1.30
CA LEU A 97 11.18 4.53 0.09
C LEU A 97 12.06 3.28 0.04
N ASN A 98 11.44 2.11 -0.08
CA ASN A 98 12.15 0.87 -0.35
C ASN A 98 12.76 0.91 -1.78
N PRO A 99 14.09 0.83 -1.94
CA PRO A 99 14.73 0.89 -3.27
C PRO A 99 14.42 -0.34 -4.14
N ASN A 100 14.02 -1.45 -3.52
CA ASN A 100 13.76 -2.76 -4.13
C ASN A 100 12.26 -3.12 -4.17
N ARG A 101 11.39 -2.11 -3.98
CA ARG A 101 9.94 -2.29 -4.02
C ARG A 101 9.48 -2.90 -5.34
N TRP A 102 8.50 -3.81 -5.24
CA TRP A 102 8.02 -4.56 -6.41
C TRP A 102 7.23 -3.72 -7.40
N ASN A 103 6.61 -2.62 -6.98
CA ASN A 103 5.81 -1.75 -7.85
C ASN A 103 6.66 -0.81 -8.73
N LYS A 104 7.98 -1.01 -8.82
CA LYS A 104 8.90 -0.16 -9.60
C LYS A 104 8.95 -0.49 -11.10
N VAL A 105 8.45 -1.66 -11.49
CA VAL A 105 8.55 -2.23 -12.85
C VAL A 105 7.26 -2.11 -13.64
#